data_AF-G0V5S9-F1
#
_entry.id   AF-G0V5S9-F1
#
_cell.length_a   1.000
_cell.length_b   1.000
_cell.length_c   1.000
_cell.angle_alpha   90.00
_cell.angle_beta   90.00
_cell.angle_gamma   90.00
#
_symmetry.space_group_name_H-M   'P 1'
#
loop_
_entity.id
_entity.type
_entity.pdbx_description
1 polymer ?
#
loop_
_entity_poly.entity_id
_entity_poly.type
_entity_poly.pdbx_seq_one_letter_code
_entity_poly.pdbx_strand_id
1 'polypeptide(L)'
;MSFSRYLPHHVHTPLTRYQDPMKILVEGRETFLTKQLLRRNQRSDLQRLQRIRTNLSWTKFSLFIPNESAFIKCLYPQKTSSIMLDDHVSITTSNVYKIGLNFLNFKRLEFDSKLKKDFIDSFSNLKSTSNDKLLKFILKKYRLVGIARLNMPNDRIPERIRLKLDQAAMITIIGYLSLVNNGKGLDQWVKSQVFKPFTQHKFL
;
A
#
# COMPACT_ATOMS: atom_id res chain seq x y z
N MET A 1 -13.44 67.41 24.09
CA MET A 1 -14.51 66.84 23.25
C MET A 1 -14.33 67.41 21.85
N SER A 2 -14.17 66.70 20.75
CA SER A 2 -13.89 65.31 20.42
C SER A 2 -13.30 65.36 19.01
N PHE A 3 -12.18 64.70 18.78
CA PHE A 3 -11.60 64.55 17.44
C PHE A 3 -12.41 63.51 16.65
N SER A 4 -12.98 63.88 15.50
CA SER A 4 -13.54 62.92 14.55
C SER A 4 -12.76 62.99 13.25
N ARG A 5 -11.92 61.98 13.04
CA ARG A 5 -11.25 61.66 11.77
C ARG A 5 -12.22 60.84 10.93
N TYR A 6 -12.44 61.19 9.68
CA TYR A 6 -12.89 60.24 8.67
C TYR A 6 -12.06 60.41 7.39
N LEU A 7 -11.31 59.36 7.09
CA LEU A 7 -10.53 59.07 5.89
C LEU A 7 -11.35 58.09 4.99
N PRO A 8 -10.92 57.84 3.74
CA PRO A 8 -11.81 57.63 2.60
C PRO A 8 -12.31 56.19 2.43
N HIS A 9 -13.37 56.07 1.63
CA HIS A 9 -14.00 54.84 1.17
C HIS A 9 -12.99 53.83 0.61
N HIS A 10 -12.87 52.69 1.29
CA HIS A 10 -12.26 51.48 0.75
C HIS A 10 -13.21 50.82 -0.27
N VAL A 11 -12.79 50.81 -1.53
CA VAL A 11 -13.37 49.95 -2.57
C VAL A 11 -12.86 48.53 -2.31
N HIS A 12 -13.75 47.63 -1.88
CA HIS A 12 -13.46 46.20 -1.85
C HIS A 12 -13.40 45.67 -3.28
N THR A 13 -12.19 45.51 -3.81
CA THR A 13 -11.94 44.61 -4.93
C THR A 13 -11.97 43.17 -4.42
N PRO A 14 -12.75 42.26 -5.03
CA PRO A 14 -12.68 40.86 -4.67
C PRO A 14 -11.32 40.30 -5.11
N LEU A 15 -10.56 39.77 -4.16
CA LEU A 15 -9.38 38.95 -4.41
C LEU A 15 -9.80 37.75 -5.26
N THR A 16 -9.58 37.85 -6.57
CA THR A 16 -9.59 36.71 -7.47
C THR A 16 -8.61 35.67 -6.92
N ARG A 17 -9.14 34.49 -6.56
CA ARG A 17 -8.33 33.31 -6.24
C ARG A 17 -7.43 33.05 -7.45
N TYR A 18 -6.17 33.44 -7.34
CA TYR A 18 -5.11 32.96 -8.21
C TYR A 18 -4.98 31.46 -7.95
N GLN A 19 -5.76 30.66 -8.67
CA GLN A 19 -5.47 29.25 -8.83
C GLN A 19 -4.20 29.18 -9.68
N ASP A 20 -3.11 28.78 -9.03
CA ASP A 20 -1.82 28.57 -9.66
C ASP A 20 -1.98 27.63 -10.87
N PRO A 21 -1.86 28.12 -12.12
CA PRO A 21 -2.14 27.34 -13.32
C PRO A 21 -1.16 26.16 -13.47
N MET A 22 -0.01 26.19 -12.80
CA MET A 22 0.92 25.07 -12.74
C MET A 22 0.38 23.88 -11.92
N LYS A 23 -0.47 24.12 -10.91
CA LYS A 23 -1.02 23.06 -10.06
C LYS A 23 -2.06 22.21 -10.81
N ILE A 24 -2.86 22.85 -11.66
CA ILE A 24 -3.88 22.21 -12.51
C ILE A 24 -3.21 21.38 -13.63
N LEU A 25 -2.08 21.86 -14.17
CA LEU A 25 -1.35 21.14 -15.22
C LEU A 25 -0.65 19.87 -14.73
N VAL A 26 -0.20 19.85 -13.45
CA VAL A 26 0.41 18.65 -12.84
C VAL A 26 -0.64 17.59 -12.54
N GLU A 27 -1.78 17.95 -11.93
CA GLU A 27 -2.88 17.02 -11.65
C GLU A 27 -3.56 16.51 -12.94
N GLY A 28 -3.71 17.36 -13.95
CA GLY A 28 -4.27 16.99 -15.27
C GLY A 28 -3.39 16.03 -16.06
N ARG A 29 -2.06 16.20 -16.02
CA ARG A 29 -1.11 15.28 -16.68
C ARG A 29 -0.96 13.95 -15.93
N GLU A 30 -0.90 13.97 -14.60
CA GLU A 30 -0.86 12.74 -13.81
C GLU A 30 -2.13 11.91 -14.00
N THR A 31 -3.31 12.52 -14.00
CA THR A 31 -4.59 11.82 -14.20
C THR A 31 -4.74 11.27 -15.62
N PHE A 32 -4.26 11.96 -16.66
CA PHE A 32 -4.33 11.47 -18.04
C PHE A 32 -3.33 10.33 -18.31
N LEU A 33 -2.08 10.46 -17.84
CA LEU A 33 -1.05 9.42 -17.97
C LEU A 33 -1.39 8.17 -17.15
N THR A 34 -1.90 8.32 -15.92
CA THR A 34 -2.37 7.16 -15.14
C THR A 34 -3.60 6.51 -15.78
N LYS A 35 -4.57 7.28 -16.30
CA LYS A 35 -5.71 6.72 -17.05
C LYS A 35 -5.28 5.98 -18.32
N GLN A 36 -4.32 6.49 -19.09
CA GLN A 36 -3.80 5.81 -20.29
C GLN A 36 -2.96 4.57 -19.96
N LEU A 37 -2.09 4.64 -18.94
CA LEU A 37 -1.26 3.50 -18.51
C LEU A 37 -2.11 2.33 -17.98
N LEU A 38 -3.19 2.64 -17.26
CA LEU A 38 -4.17 1.65 -16.79
C LEU A 38 -4.87 0.93 -17.95
N ARG A 39 -5.12 1.61 -19.08
CA ARG A 39 -5.77 1.00 -20.27
C ARG A 39 -4.83 0.11 -21.07
N ARG A 40 -3.56 0.50 -21.28
CA ARG A 40 -2.63 -0.27 -22.13
C ARG A 40 -2.21 -1.61 -21.53
N ASN A 41 -2.16 -1.71 -20.20
CA ASN A 41 -1.72 -2.92 -19.48
C ASN A 41 -2.85 -3.62 -18.70
N GLN A 42 -4.10 -3.18 -18.85
CA GLN A 42 -5.24 -3.58 -18.02
C GLN A 42 -5.38 -5.09 -17.88
N ARG A 43 -5.31 -5.83 -18.99
CA ARG A 43 -5.43 -7.31 -19.00
C ARG A 43 -4.34 -7.98 -18.17
N SER A 44 -3.10 -7.50 -18.28
CA SER A 44 -1.96 -8.06 -17.57
C SER A 44 -1.93 -7.61 -16.09
N ASP A 45 -2.53 -6.46 -15.77
CA ASP A 45 -2.77 -6.01 -14.40
C ASP A 45 -3.81 -6.90 -13.72
N LEU A 46 -4.96 -7.12 -14.38
CA LEU A 46 -6.01 -8.01 -13.89
C LEU A 46 -5.50 -9.43 -13.66
N GLN A 47 -4.67 -9.98 -14.56
CA GLN A 47 -4.02 -11.28 -14.35
C GLN A 47 -3.13 -11.31 -13.11
N ARG A 48 -2.39 -10.23 -12.82
CA ARG A 48 -1.61 -10.13 -11.57
C ARG A 48 -2.53 -10.08 -10.36
N LEU A 49 -3.62 -9.31 -10.42
CA LEU A 49 -4.57 -9.23 -9.31
C LEU A 49 -5.20 -10.59 -9.02
N GLN A 50 -5.61 -11.30 -10.06
CA GLN A 50 -6.18 -12.64 -9.93
C GLN A 50 -5.16 -13.60 -9.32
N ARG A 51 -3.90 -13.59 -9.79
CA ARG A 51 -2.82 -14.39 -9.20
C ARG A 51 -2.62 -14.09 -7.71
N ILE A 52 -2.64 -12.81 -7.33
CA ILE A 52 -2.52 -12.38 -5.92
C ILE A 52 -3.71 -12.92 -5.11
N ARG A 53 -4.94 -12.70 -5.56
CA ARG A 53 -6.17 -13.17 -4.89
C ARG A 53 -6.18 -14.68 -4.69
N THR A 54 -5.88 -15.44 -5.73
CA THR A 54 -5.90 -16.90 -5.72
C THR A 54 -4.78 -17.46 -4.84
N ASN A 55 -3.53 -17.02 -5.06
CA ASN A 55 -2.40 -17.60 -4.36
C ASN A 55 -2.38 -17.25 -2.86
N LEU A 56 -3.01 -16.14 -2.47
CA LEU A 56 -3.14 -15.73 -1.07
C LEU A 56 -4.48 -16.11 -0.43
N SER A 57 -5.33 -16.85 -1.17
CA SER A 57 -6.62 -17.38 -0.70
C SER A 57 -7.55 -16.33 -0.08
N TRP A 58 -7.67 -15.15 -0.67
CA TRP A 58 -8.41 -14.02 -0.09
C TRP A 58 -9.88 -14.32 0.19
N THR A 59 -10.51 -15.11 -0.68
CA THR A 59 -11.89 -15.57 -0.53
C THR A 59 -12.11 -16.35 0.77
N LYS A 60 -11.12 -17.11 1.23
CA LYS A 60 -11.19 -17.87 2.49
C LYS A 60 -11.29 -16.98 3.73
N PHE A 61 -10.80 -15.74 3.64
CA PHE A 61 -10.75 -14.80 4.76
C PHE A 61 -11.71 -13.62 4.59
N SER A 62 -12.66 -13.75 3.65
CA SER A 62 -13.64 -12.72 3.31
C SER A 62 -13.01 -11.35 3.02
N LEU A 63 -11.82 -11.35 2.41
CA LEU A 63 -11.17 -10.11 1.99
C LEU A 63 -11.80 -9.61 0.71
N PHE A 64 -12.25 -8.35 0.72
CA PHE A 64 -12.83 -7.69 -0.43
C PHE A 64 -11.97 -6.53 -0.92
N ILE A 65 -12.11 -6.21 -2.20
CA ILE A 65 -11.57 -5.02 -2.84
C ILE A 65 -12.76 -4.25 -3.41
N PRO A 66 -13.11 -3.08 -2.84
CA PRO A 66 -14.23 -2.30 -3.35
C PRO A 66 -13.93 -1.69 -4.72
N ASN A 67 -12.68 -1.36 -5.00
CA ASN A 67 -12.28 -0.67 -6.23
C ASN A 67 -11.02 -1.31 -6.84
N GLU A 68 -11.19 -2.08 -7.92
CA GLU A 68 -10.06 -2.74 -8.60
C GLU A 68 -9.07 -1.73 -9.20
N SER A 69 -9.56 -0.59 -9.70
CA SER A 69 -8.69 0.46 -10.25
C SER A 69 -7.81 1.08 -9.18
N ALA A 70 -8.36 1.32 -7.99
CA ALA A 70 -7.61 1.75 -6.81
C ALA A 70 -6.58 0.69 -6.39
N PHE A 71 -6.96 -0.59 -6.42
CA PHE A 71 -6.08 -1.69 -6.06
C PHE A 71 -4.90 -1.86 -7.04
N ILE A 72 -5.11 -1.67 -8.34
CA ILE A 72 -4.04 -1.74 -9.36
C ILE A 72 -2.92 -0.74 -9.04
N LYS A 73 -3.24 0.44 -8.49
CA LYS A 73 -2.23 1.45 -8.11
C LYS A 73 -1.25 0.95 -7.06
N CYS A 74 -1.63 -0.02 -6.22
CA CYS A 74 -0.75 -0.66 -5.25
C CYS A 74 0.39 -1.44 -5.91
N LEU A 75 0.24 -1.84 -7.18
CA LEU A 75 1.28 -2.54 -7.93
C LEU A 75 2.38 -1.61 -8.46
N TYR A 76 2.26 -0.29 -8.36
CA TYR A 76 3.21 0.67 -8.93
C TYR A 76 4.05 1.35 -7.84
N PRO A 77 5.01 0.64 -7.20
CA PRO A 77 5.74 1.15 -6.04
C PRO A 77 6.62 2.38 -6.35
N GLN A 78 6.95 2.60 -7.63
CA GLN A 78 7.75 3.75 -8.08
C GLN A 78 6.93 4.99 -8.40
N LYS A 79 5.60 4.90 -8.40
CA LYS A 79 4.72 6.02 -8.74
C LYS A 79 3.99 6.50 -7.50
N THR A 80 4.20 7.77 -7.17
CA THR A 80 3.29 8.47 -6.26
C THR A 80 1.98 8.64 -7.01
N SER A 81 0.92 8.00 -6.53
CA SER A 81 -0.41 8.18 -7.10
C SER A 81 -1.44 8.24 -5.99
N SER A 82 -2.53 8.96 -6.23
CA SER A 82 -3.65 8.97 -5.29
C SER A 82 -4.54 7.75 -5.49
N ILE A 83 -4.85 7.04 -4.40
CA ILE A 83 -5.76 5.91 -4.33
C ILE A 83 -7.07 6.41 -3.73
N MET A 84 -8.16 6.28 -4.47
CA MET A 84 -9.51 6.57 -3.96
C MET A 84 -9.97 5.40 -3.08
N LEU A 85 -10.30 5.68 -1.82
CA LEU A 85 -10.87 4.68 -0.90
C LEU A 85 -12.39 4.64 -1.02
N ASP A 86 -13.00 5.81 -1.17
CA ASP A 86 -14.41 6.07 -1.45
C ASP A 86 -14.53 7.32 -2.35
N ASP A 87 -15.73 7.84 -2.56
CA ASP A 87 -15.99 8.98 -3.47
C ASP A 87 -15.39 10.32 -2.99
N HIS A 88 -14.94 10.40 -1.73
CA HIS A 88 -14.51 11.66 -1.12
C HIS A 88 -13.11 11.59 -0.48
N VAL A 89 -12.59 10.39 -0.25
CA VAL A 89 -11.33 10.14 0.44
C VAL A 89 -10.31 9.56 -0.53
N SER A 90 -9.19 10.27 -0.63
CA SER A 90 -8.05 9.84 -1.42
C SER A 90 -6.77 9.83 -0.57
N ILE A 91 -5.92 8.84 -0.81
CA ILE A 91 -4.67 8.65 -0.06
C ILE A 91 -3.52 8.32 -1.01
N THR A 92 -2.35 8.90 -0.78
CA THR A 92 -1.18 8.63 -1.63
C THR A 92 -0.67 7.20 -1.45
N THR A 93 -0.15 6.58 -2.51
CA THR A 93 0.51 5.26 -2.46
C THR A 93 1.62 5.18 -1.40
N SER A 94 2.35 6.28 -1.19
CA SER A 94 3.38 6.39 -0.14
C SER A 94 2.79 6.29 1.27
N ASN A 95 1.65 6.94 1.52
CA ASN A 95 0.97 6.83 2.81
C ASN A 95 0.37 5.44 3.01
N VAL A 96 -0.21 4.84 1.96
CA VAL A 96 -0.70 3.45 2.02
C VAL A 96 0.44 2.47 2.31
N TYR A 97 1.62 2.67 1.72
CA TYR A 97 2.82 1.89 2.04
C TYR A 97 3.19 2.02 3.53
N LYS A 98 3.24 3.25 4.07
CA LYS A 98 3.54 3.48 5.51
C LYS A 98 2.53 2.80 6.42
N ILE A 99 1.24 2.88 6.09
CA ILE A 99 0.17 2.19 6.81
C ILE A 99 0.40 0.68 6.78
N GLY A 100 0.67 0.10 5.62
CA GLY A 100 0.94 -1.33 5.49
C GLY A 100 2.15 -1.79 6.29
N LEU A 101 3.22 -0.98 6.32
CA LEU A 101 4.41 -1.27 7.10
C LEU A 101 4.13 -1.24 8.60
N ASN A 102 3.43 -0.20 9.07
CA ASN A 102 3.04 -0.05 10.48
C ASN A 102 2.09 -1.18 10.91
N PHE A 103 1.12 -1.53 10.07
CA PHE A 103 0.20 -2.63 10.31
C PHE A 103 0.95 -3.96 10.45
N LEU A 104 1.89 -4.25 9.53
CA LEU A 104 2.67 -5.47 9.58
C LEU A 104 3.56 -5.53 10.84
N ASN A 105 4.19 -4.41 11.22
CA ASN A 105 4.95 -4.30 12.46
C ASN A 105 4.09 -4.57 13.69
N PHE A 106 2.91 -3.95 13.76
CA PHE A 106 1.97 -4.15 14.86
C PHE A 106 1.52 -5.61 14.96
N LYS A 107 1.04 -6.19 13.86
CA LYS A 107 0.58 -7.59 13.84
C LYS A 107 1.70 -8.57 14.18
N ARG A 108 2.94 -8.22 13.85
CA ARG A 108 4.11 -9.00 14.22
C ARG A 108 4.38 -8.94 15.72
N LEU A 109 4.29 -7.78 16.35
CA LEU A 109 4.39 -7.66 17.82
C LEU A 109 3.28 -8.47 18.52
N GLU A 110 2.06 -8.43 18.01
CA GLU A 110 0.96 -9.25 18.53
C GLU A 110 1.23 -10.75 18.38
N PHE A 111 1.83 -11.16 17.26
CA PHE A 111 2.14 -12.56 17.00
C PHE A 111 3.32 -13.05 17.85
N ASP A 112 4.41 -12.29 17.90
CA ASP A 112 5.62 -12.60 18.68
C ASP A 112 5.29 -12.64 20.20
N SER A 113 4.42 -11.74 20.69
CA SER A 113 4.00 -11.74 22.11
C SER A 113 3.15 -12.95 22.49
N LYS A 114 2.27 -13.43 21.59
CA LYS A 114 1.50 -14.66 21.81
C LYS A 114 2.40 -15.89 21.83
N LEU A 115 3.35 -16.00 20.90
CA LEU A 115 4.33 -17.10 20.89
C LEU A 115 5.18 -17.14 22.16
N LYS A 116 5.59 -15.97 22.69
CA LYS A 116 6.37 -15.91 23.93
C LYS A 116 5.56 -16.33 25.16
N LYS A 117 4.26 -16.01 25.21
CA LYS A 117 3.37 -16.45 26.31
C LYS A 117 3.18 -17.96 26.32
N ASP A 118 3.15 -18.58 25.15
CA ASP A 118 2.95 -20.03 25.02
C ASP A 118 4.27 -20.82 25.26
N PHE A 119 5.43 -20.17 25.19
CA PHE A 119 6.76 -20.81 25.27
C PHE A 119 7.76 -19.97 26.09
N ILE A 120 7.45 -19.71 27.36
CA ILE A 120 8.21 -18.81 28.23
C ILE A 120 9.66 -19.27 28.46
N ASP A 121 9.99 -20.56 28.33
CA ASP A 121 11.31 -21.07 28.73
C ASP A 121 12.31 -21.36 27.59
N SER A 122 11.92 -21.37 26.31
CA SER A 122 12.80 -21.85 25.22
C SER A 122 13.28 -20.78 24.22
N PHE A 123 12.90 -19.50 24.39
CA PHE A 123 12.98 -18.52 23.31
C PHE A 123 13.68 -17.19 23.61
N SER A 124 14.62 -17.18 24.55
CA SER A 124 15.56 -16.05 24.74
C SER A 124 16.34 -15.67 23.46
N ASN A 125 16.35 -16.54 22.43
CA ASN A 125 17.07 -16.36 21.16
C ASN A 125 16.22 -15.99 19.94
N LEU A 126 14.93 -15.66 20.08
CA LEU A 126 14.10 -15.19 18.96
C LEU A 126 14.51 -13.76 18.55
N LYS A 127 15.64 -13.66 17.82
CA LYS A 127 16.02 -12.40 17.13
C LYS A 127 14.85 -11.97 16.26
N SER A 128 14.40 -10.73 16.48
CA SER A 128 13.38 -10.07 15.67
C SER A 128 13.74 -10.23 14.19
N THR A 129 12.92 -10.99 13.46
CA THR A 129 13.19 -11.28 12.04
C THR A 129 12.68 -10.13 11.18
N SER A 130 13.57 -9.35 10.57
CA SER A 130 13.21 -8.20 9.72
C SER A 130 12.06 -8.50 8.75
N ASN A 131 11.14 -7.54 8.55
CA ASN A 131 10.05 -7.64 7.57
C ASN A 131 10.55 -7.96 6.16
N ASP A 132 11.77 -7.56 5.82
CA ASP A 132 12.43 -7.89 4.55
C ASP A 132 12.50 -9.41 4.30
N LYS A 133 13.01 -10.17 5.28
CA LYS A 133 13.09 -11.64 5.22
C LYS A 133 11.72 -12.29 5.15
N LEU A 134 10.77 -11.79 5.94
CA LEU A 134 9.38 -12.25 5.94
C LEU A 134 8.75 -12.07 4.55
N LEU A 135 8.77 -10.85 4.02
CA LEU A 135 8.17 -10.53 2.73
C LEU A 135 8.86 -11.28 1.59
N LYS A 136 10.20 -11.42 1.63
CA LYS A 136 10.94 -12.24 0.66
C LYS A 136 10.46 -13.68 0.65
N PHE A 137 10.27 -14.28 1.82
CA PHE A 137 9.75 -15.64 1.95
C PHE A 137 8.33 -15.76 1.37
N ILE A 138 7.44 -14.83 1.73
CA ILE A 138 6.05 -14.82 1.27
C ILE A 138 5.97 -14.68 -0.25
N LEU A 139 6.74 -13.76 -0.84
CA LEU A 139 6.78 -13.57 -2.28
C LEU A 139 7.22 -14.84 -3.01
N LYS A 140 8.19 -15.58 -2.47
CA LYS A 140 8.64 -16.85 -3.05
C LYS A 140 7.61 -17.98 -2.83
N LYS A 141 7.13 -18.17 -1.59
CA LYS A 141 6.19 -19.23 -1.22
C LYS A 141 4.93 -19.21 -2.05
N TYR A 142 4.35 -18.03 -2.27
CA TYR A 142 3.11 -17.87 -3.03
C TYR A 142 3.32 -17.55 -4.50
N ARG A 143 4.54 -17.72 -5.04
CA ARG A 143 4.88 -17.43 -6.45
C ARG A 143 4.46 -16.02 -6.89
N LEU A 144 4.69 -15.04 -6.02
CA LEU A 144 4.36 -13.62 -6.21
C LEU A 144 5.57 -12.77 -6.58
N VAL A 145 6.68 -13.38 -7.01
CA VAL A 145 7.78 -12.62 -7.62
C VAL A 145 7.27 -11.98 -8.93
N GLY A 146 7.64 -10.73 -9.18
CA GLY A 146 7.19 -9.93 -10.32
C GLY A 146 5.75 -9.40 -10.21
N ILE A 147 5.22 -9.22 -8.98
CA ILE A 147 3.93 -8.54 -8.79
C ILE A 147 4.03 -7.04 -9.05
N ALA A 148 5.18 -6.42 -8.78
CA ALA A 148 5.38 -5.01 -9.01
C ALA A 148 5.37 -4.70 -10.51
N ARG A 149 4.76 -3.57 -10.84
CA ARG A 149 4.77 -2.98 -12.17
C ARG A 149 5.93 -2.02 -12.29
N LEU A 150 6.76 -2.33 -13.27
CA LEU A 150 8.01 -1.67 -13.56
C LEU A 150 7.89 -1.10 -14.96
N ASN A 151 8.32 0.14 -15.16
CA ASN A 151 8.32 0.77 -16.48
C ASN A 151 9.42 0.21 -17.41
N MET A 152 10.23 -0.73 -16.92
CA MET A 152 11.35 -1.33 -17.64
C MET A 152 11.09 -2.81 -17.98
N PRO A 153 11.65 -3.33 -19.09
CA PRO A 153 11.61 -4.74 -19.44
C PRO A 153 12.16 -5.66 -18.35
N ASN A 154 11.66 -6.90 -18.28
CA ASN A 154 11.94 -7.76 -17.14
C ASN A 154 13.41 -8.23 -17.05
N ASP A 155 14.00 -8.46 -18.21
CA ASP A 155 15.38 -8.85 -18.48
C ASP A 155 16.41 -7.79 -18.06
N ARG A 156 16.00 -6.52 -17.95
CA ARG A 156 16.90 -5.40 -17.64
C ARG A 156 16.95 -5.02 -16.17
N ILE A 157 16.18 -5.69 -15.31
CA ILE A 157 16.06 -5.33 -13.89
C ILE A 157 16.72 -6.41 -13.05
N PRO A 158 17.81 -6.10 -12.32
CA PRO A 158 18.45 -7.04 -11.41
C PRO A 158 17.43 -7.66 -10.44
N GLU A 159 17.54 -8.98 -10.22
CA GLU A 159 16.59 -9.73 -9.38
C GLU A 159 16.43 -9.11 -7.98
N ARG A 160 17.54 -8.63 -7.39
CA ARG A 160 17.53 -7.95 -6.09
C ARG A 160 16.66 -6.68 -6.09
N ILE A 161 16.71 -5.89 -7.16
CA ILE A 161 15.93 -4.65 -7.29
C ILE A 161 14.46 -5.00 -7.49
N ARG A 162 14.16 -5.97 -8.37
CA ARG A 162 12.81 -6.48 -8.58
C ARG A 162 12.18 -6.93 -7.27
N LEU A 163 12.90 -7.72 -6.48
CA LEU A 163 12.42 -8.24 -5.22
C LEU A 163 12.09 -7.12 -4.22
N LYS A 164 12.92 -6.07 -4.13
CA LYS A 164 12.63 -4.90 -3.30
C LYS A 164 11.35 -4.18 -3.73
N LEU A 165 11.13 -4.06 -5.04
CA LEU A 165 9.94 -3.43 -5.58
C LEU A 165 8.70 -4.31 -5.38
N ASP A 166 8.82 -5.62 -5.51
CA ASP A 166 7.76 -6.58 -5.17
C ASP A 166 7.40 -6.52 -3.68
N GLN A 167 8.39 -6.40 -2.79
CA GLN A 167 8.16 -6.21 -1.35
C GLN A 167 7.41 -4.90 -1.09
N ALA A 168 7.81 -3.81 -1.74
CA ALA A 168 7.12 -2.53 -1.62
C ALA A 168 5.66 -2.62 -2.09
N ALA A 169 5.41 -3.24 -3.25
CA ALA A 169 4.07 -3.48 -3.74
C ALA A 169 3.25 -4.34 -2.76
N MET A 170 3.84 -5.39 -2.20
CA MET A 170 3.19 -6.24 -1.20
C MET A 170 2.83 -5.47 0.07
N ILE A 171 3.71 -4.60 0.56
CA ILE A 171 3.44 -3.75 1.72
C ILE A 171 2.28 -2.79 1.41
N THR A 172 2.29 -2.14 0.24
CA THR A 172 1.20 -1.25 -0.18
C THR A 172 -0.12 -2.00 -0.31
N ILE A 173 -0.12 -3.24 -0.84
CA ILE A 173 -1.30 -4.12 -0.88
C ILE A 173 -1.85 -4.36 0.53
N ILE A 174 -0.98 -4.72 1.49
CA ILE A 174 -1.37 -4.94 2.89
C ILE A 174 -1.98 -3.65 3.48
N GLY A 175 -1.35 -2.51 3.22
CA GLY A 175 -1.85 -1.20 3.64
C GLY A 175 -3.24 -0.91 3.08
N TYR A 176 -3.45 -1.12 1.78
CA TYR A 176 -4.76 -0.94 1.16
C TYR A 176 -5.82 -1.87 1.77
N LEU A 177 -5.49 -3.15 1.94
CA LEU A 177 -6.39 -4.12 2.56
C LEU A 177 -6.77 -3.71 4.00
N SER A 178 -5.83 -3.14 4.76
CA SER A 178 -6.09 -2.64 6.13
C SER A 178 -7.00 -1.42 6.19
N LEU A 179 -7.09 -0.66 5.11
CA LEU A 179 -7.99 0.49 5.01
C LEU A 179 -9.40 0.07 4.61
N VAL A 180 -9.52 -0.94 3.75
CA VAL A 180 -10.82 -1.32 3.17
C VAL A 180 -11.48 -2.52 3.85
N ASN A 181 -10.75 -3.34 4.62
CA ASN A 181 -11.32 -4.50 5.31
C ASN A 181 -11.34 -4.29 6.83
N ASN A 182 -12.50 -4.57 7.45
CA ASN A 182 -12.64 -4.55 8.90
C ASN A 182 -11.86 -5.71 9.55
N GLY A 183 -11.09 -5.39 10.59
CA GLY A 183 -9.87 -6.09 10.98
C GLY A 183 -9.90 -7.61 11.21
N LYS A 184 -11.04 -8.25 11.51
CA LYS A 184 -11.06 -9.70 11.85
C LYS A 184 -10.59 -10.61 10.70
N GLY A 185 -11.07 -10.37 9.47
CA GLY A 185 -10.68 -11.18 8.31
C GLY A 185 -9.22 -10.95 7.92
N LEU A 186 -8.79 -9.69 7.92
CA LEU A 186 -7.41 -9.31 7.62
C LEU A 186 -6.42 -9.85 8.65
N ASP A 187 -6.76 -9.80 9.92
CA ASP A 187 -5.92 -10.31 11.00
C ASP A 187 -5.71 -11.82 10.89
N GLN A 188 -6.78 -12.56 10.63
CA GLN A 188 -6.70 -14.00 10.40
C GLN A 188 -5.89 -14.33 9.14
N TRP A 189 -6.07 -13.55 8.07
CA TRP A 189 -5.31 -13.71 6.84
C TRP A 189 -3.82 -13.47 7.08
N VAL A 190 -3.44 -12.35 7.73
CA VAL A 190 -2.04 -12.05 8.05
C VAL A 190 -1.44 -13.13 8.94
N LYS A 191 -2.15 -13.56 10.00
CA LYS A 191 -1.66 -14.64 10.86
C LYS A 191 -1.43 -15.95 10.09
N SER A 192 -2.38 -16.32 9.22
CA SER A 192 -2.41 -17.63 8.56
C SER A 192 -1.55 -17.71 7.30
N GLN A 193 -1.48 -16.64 6.53
CA GLN A 193 -0.80 -16.60 5.23
C GLN A 193 0.58 -15.94 5.34
N VAL A 194 0.80 -15.04 6.29
CA VAL A 194 2.06 -14.30 6.45
C VAL A 194 2.92 -14.90 7.57
N PHE A 195 2.45 -14.91 8.82
CA PHE A 195 3.32 -15.25 9.94
C PHE A 195 3.49 -16.75 10.20
N LYS A 196 2.40 -17.53 10.28
CA LYS A 196 2.47 -18.98 10.56
C LYS A 196 3.34 -19.76 9.55
N PRO A 197 3.24 -19.51 8.23
CA PRO A 197 4.13 -20.09 7.24
C PRO A 197 5.61 -19.81 7.47
N PHE A 198 5.92 -18.61 7.94
CA PHE A 198 7.29 -18.15 8.13
C PHE A 198 7.92 -18.77 9.38
N THR A 199 7.16 -18.93 10.47
CA THR A 199 7.66 -19.61 11.66
C THR A 199 7.89 -21.09 11.42
N GLN A 200 6.98 -21.77 10.72
CA GLN A 200 7.17 -23.18 10.37
C GLN A 200 8.45 -23.42 9.55
N HIS A 201 8.79 -22.51 8.64
CA HIS A 201 10.04 -22.59 7.88
C HIS A 201 11.28 -22.22 8.72
N LYS A 202 11.16 -21.39 9.76
CA LYS A 202 12.31 -20.97 10.57
C LYS A 202 12.73 -22.04 11.59
N PHE A 203 11.82 -22.97 11.92
CA PHE A 203 12.02 -24.03 12.91
C PHE A 203 12.10 -25.44 12.31
N LEU A 204 12.21 -25.53 10.98
CA LEU A 204 12.59 -26.72 10.21
C LEU A 204 13.92 -26.43 9.53
#